data_AF-A0A1K2H4S8-F1
#
_entry.id   AF-A0A1K2H4S8-F1
#
_cell.length_a   1.000
_cell.length_b   1.000
_cell.length_c   1.000
_cell.angle_alpha   90.00
_cell.angle_beta   90.00
_cell.angle_gamma   90.00
#
_symmetry.space_group_name_H-M   'P 1'
#
loop_
_entity.id
_entity.type
_entity.pdbx_description
1 polymer ?
#
loop_
_entity_poly.entity_id
_entity_poly.type
_entity_poly.pdbx_seq_one_letter_code
_entity_poly.pdbx_strand_id
1 'polypeptide(L)'
;MIPLGKVIKKMLLNWRSQVPDSRFVFENNGHPIEPRLLTYHFKKITKEIGIPDIHFHQLRHTFATRCLEAQENIAVISAILGHNSVKTTLDIYTDALTFQKRTMIEKMENNRLLTE
;
A
#
# COMPACT_ATOMS: atom_id res chain seq x y z
N MET A 1 -12.34 8.49 -3.92
CA MET A 1 -12.01 8.68 -2.48
C MET A 1 -11.46 7.36 -1.95
N ILE A 2 -10.32 7.36 -1.26
CA ILE A 2 -9.69 6.13 -0.74
C ILE A 2 -10.21 5.85 0.68
N PRO A 3 -10.76 4.66 0.98
CA PRO A 3 -11.24 4.34 2.32
C PRO A 3 -10.08 4.22 3.32
N LEU A 4 -10.24 4.78 4.52
CA LEU A 4 -9.26 4.67 5.60
C LEU A 4 -9.72 3.66 6.65
N GLY A 5 -8.85 2.71 6.99
CA GLY A 5 -9.09 1.78 8.09
C GLY A 5 -9.21 2.50 9.44
N LYS A 6 -9.96 1.91 10.38
CA LYS A 6 -10.24 2.49 11.71
C LYS A 6 -8.95 2.89 12.45
N VAL A 7 -7.93 2.04 12.39
CA VAL A 7 -6.63 2.27 13.06
C VAL A 7 -5.94 3.51 12.50
N ILE A 8 -5.74 3.58 11.19
CA ILE A 8 -5.09 4.72 10.53
C ILE A 8 -5.90 6.01 10.74
N LYS A 9 -7.23 5.95 10.62
CA LYS A 9 -8.10 7.10 10.90
C LYS A 9 -7.89 7.63 12.32
N LYS A 10 -7.87 6.75 13.33
CA LYS A 10 -7.61 7.14 14.72
C LYS A 10 -6.24 7.78 14.89
N MET A 11 -5.21 7.20 14.29
CA MET A 11 -3.84 7.75 14.35
C MET A 11 -3.75 9.14 13.71
N LEU A 12 -4.32 9.33 12.52
CA LEU A 12 -4.31 10.62 11.82
C LEU A 12 -5.08 11.70 12.59
N LEU A 13 -6.20 11.35 13.22
CA LEU A 13 -6.96 12.29 14.06
C LEU A 13 -6.16 12.69 15.31
N ASN A 14 -5.51 11.74 15.98
CA ASN A 14 -4.64 12.01 17.13
C ASN A 14 -3.39 12.83 16.75
N TRP A 15 -2.88 12.66 15.54
CA TRP A 15 -1.80 13.49 15.03
C TRP A 15 -2.30 14.91 14.74
N ARG A 16 -3.43 15.03 14.03
CA ARG A 16 -4.04 16.32 13.69
C ARG A 16 -4.40 17.15 14.92
N SER A 17 -4.79 16.52 16.03
CA SER A 17 -5.10 17.23 17.28
C SER A 17 -3.88 17.89 17.95
N GLN A 18 -2.66 17.50 17.59
CA GLN A 18 -1.43 18.13 18.10
C GLN A 18 -1.11 19.46 17.41
N VAL A 19 -1.72 19.72 16.25
CA VAL A 19 -1.50 20.90 15.41
C VAL A 19 -2.82 21.58 15.03
N PRO A 20 -3.67 21.99 16.01
CA PRO A 20 -5.07 22.36 15.79
C PRO A 20 -5.27 23.46 14.74
N ASP A 21 -4.34 24.42 14.66
CA ASP A 21 -4.44 25.58 13.77
C ASP A 21 -4.01 25.29 12.31
N SER A 22 -3.41 24.13 12.04
CA SER A 22 -2.93 23.77 10.71
C SER A 22 -4.03 23.31 9.76
N ARG A 23 -3.98 23.68 8.49
CA ARG A 23 -4.84 23.04 7.48
C ARG A 23 -4.38 21.61 7.12
N PHE A 24 -3.14 21.24 7.44
CA PHE A 24 -2.53 19.99 7.02
C PHE A 24 -2.52 18.96 8.14
N VAL A 25 -2.58 17.68 7.77
CA VAL A 25 -2.37 16.58 8.74
C VAL A 25 -0.88 16.44 9.04
N PHE A 26 -0.04 16.52 8.01
CA PHE A 26 1.41 16.51 8.13
C PHE A 26 1.93 17.92 7.84
N GLU A 27 2.32 18.65 8.88
CA GLU A 27 2.87 19.99 8.75
C GLU A 27 4.28 20.14 9.32
N ASN A 28 4.96 21.19 8.87
CA ASN A 28 6.15 21.73 9.46
C ASN A 28 6.01 23.26 9.49
N ASN A 29 5.89 23.84 10.69
CA ASN A 29 5.74 25.28 10.91
C ASN A 29 4.62 25.94 10.06
N GLY A 30 3.41 25.36 10.04
CA GLY A 30 2.27 25.90 9.28
C GLY A 30 2.27 25.56 7.78
N HIS A 31 3.32 24.93 7.27
CA HIS A 31 3.46 24.53 5.88
C HIS A 31 3.31 23.01 5.72
N PRO A 32 2.85 22.51 4.55
CA PRO A 32 2.84 21.09 4.30
C PRO A 32 4.28 20.55 4.30
N ILE A 33 4.48 19.35 4.83
CA ILE A 33 5.80 18.70 4.79
C ILE A 33 6.29 18.58 3.34
N GLU A 34 7.52 19.01 3.09
CA GLU A 34 8.16 18.82 1.79
C GLU A 34 8.36 17.31 1.51
N PRO A 35 7.91 16.78 0.36
CA PRO A 35 8.03 15.35 0.05
C PRO A 35 9.46 14.78 0.13
N ARG A 36 10.48 15.62 -0.09
CA ARG A 36 11.89 15.23 0.02
C ARG A 36 12.28 14.90 1.47
N LEU A 37 11.70 15.58 2.45
CA LEU A 37 11.94 15.31 3.86
C LEU A 37 11.45 13.91 4.24
N LEU A 38 10.31 13.46 3.70
CA LEU A 38 9.82 12.09 3.91
C LEU A 38 10.85 11.06 3.42
N THR A 39 11.40 11.27 2.22
CA THR A 39 12.42 10.38 1.65
C THR A 39 13.71 10.38 2.48
N TYR A 40 14.15 11.56 2.92
CA TYR A 40 15.32 11.71 3.76
C TYR A 40 15.17 11.00 5.11
N HIS A 41 14.08 11.26 5.83
CA HIS A 41 13.81 10.64 7.12
C HIS A 41 13.63 9.13 6.98
N PHE A 42 12.96 8.66 5.92
CA PHE A 42 12.83 7.23 5.64
C PHE A 42 14.19 6.55 5.47
N LYS A 43 15.09 7.13 4.65
CA LYS A 43 16.46 6.61 4.47
C LYS A 43 17.27 6.62 5.76
N LYS A 44 17.08 7.63 6.60
CA LYS A 44 17.73 7.68 7.92
C LYS A 44 17.26 6.53 8.80
N ILE A 45 15.96 6.30 8.88
CA ILE A 45 15.37 5.20 9.66
C ILE A 45 15.84 3.84 9.14
N THR A 46 15.81 3.61 7.82
CA THR A 46 16.22 2.32 7.23
C THR A 46 17.68 2.00 7.55
N LYS A 47 18.55 3.01 7.52
CA LYS A 47 19.96 2.90 7.92
C LYS A 47 20.12 2.60 9.41
N GLU A 48 19.36 3.28 10.26
CA GLU A 48 19.41 3.10 11.73
C GLU A 48 18.98 1.69 12.15
N ILE A 49 18.00 1.09 11.47
CA ILE A 49 17.51 -0.27 11.77
C ILE A 49 18.24 -1.37 10.97
N GLY A 50 19.23 -1.01 10.14
CA GLY A 50 20.08 -1.96 9.43
C GLY A 50 19.42 -2.75 8.31
N ILE A 51 18.34 -2.24 7.70
CA ILE A 51 17.70 -2.91 6.56
C ILE A 51 18.29 -2.45 5.21
N PRO A 52 18.11 -3.22 4.12
CA PRO A 52 18.60 -2.84 2.79
C PRO A 52 18.16 -1.44 2.35
N ASP A 53 18.94 -0.80 1.48
CA ASP A 53 18.59 0.51 0.93
C ASP A 53 17.32 0.39 0.07
N ILE A 54 16.20 0.76 0.68
CA ILE A 54 14.88 0.75 0.08
C ILE A 54 14.38 2.19 -0.13
N HIS A 55 13.63 2.38 -1.22
CA HIS A 55 13.02 3.67 -1.53
C HIS A 55 11.67 3.82 -0.84
N PHE A 56 11.30 5.07 -0.50
CA PHE A 56 10.02 5.37 0.15
C PHE A 56 8.80 4.85 -0.64
N HIS A 57 8.86 4.89 -1.98
CA HIS A 57 7.80 4.36 -2.85
C HIS A 57 7.61 2.84 -2.74
N GLN A 58 8.59 2.10 -2.22
CA GLN A 58 8.44 0.66 -2.01
C GLN A 58 7.40 0.33 -0.93
N LEU A 59 7.09 1.24 0.00
CA LEU A 59 5.97 1.06 0.91
C LEU A 59 4.63 0.91 0.17
N ARG A 60 4.45 1.66 -0.93
CA ARG A 60 3.27 1.56 -1.80
C ARG A 60 3.26 0.24 -2.57
N HIS A 61 4.42 -0.21 -3.05
CA HIS A 61 4.54 -1.53 -3.68
C HIS A 61 4.18 -2.65 -2.71
N THR A 62 4.72 -2.61 -1.50
CA THR A 62 4.39 -3.58 -0.45
C THR A 62 2.90 -3.59 -0.15
N PHE A 63 2.25 -2.43 -0.01
CA PHE A 63 0.81 -2.35 0.20
C PHE A 63 0.03 -3.04 -0.93
N ALA A 64 0.37 -2.76 -2.19
CA ALA A 64 -0.29 -3.36 -3.34
C ALA A 64 -0.06 -4.88 -3.42
N THR A 65 1.16 -5.36 -3.19
CA THR A 65 1.46 -6.81 -3.13
C THR A 65 0.64 -7.49 -2.05
N ARG A 66 0.55 -6.90 -0.85
CA ARG A 66 -0.26 -7.45 0.25
C ARG A 66 -1.76 -7.47 -0.07
N CYS A 67 -2.28 -6.44 -0.75
CA CYS A 67 -3.66 -6.46 -1.22
C CYS A 67 -3.90 -7.57 -2.26
N LEU A 68 -2.95 -7.77 -3.18
CA LEU A 68 -3.04 -8.86 -4.15
C LEU A 68 -3.04 -10.20 -3.43
N GLU A 69 -2.05 -10.46 -2.55
CA GLU A 69 -1.94 -11.71 -1.77
C GLU A 69 -3.24 -12.08 -1.03
N ALA A 70 -4.01 -11.07 -0.58
CA ALA A 70 -5.31 -11.26 0.06
C ALA A 70 -6.44 -11.69 -0.90
N GLN A 71 -6.13 -11.99 -2.17
CA GLN A 71 -7.06 -12.35 -3.25
C GLN A 71 -8.08 -11.26 -3.60
N GLU A 72 -7.73 -9.99 -3.35
CA GLU A 72 -8.60 -8.87 -3.68
C GLU A 72 -8.59 -8.55 -5.18
N ASN A 73 -9.72 -8.05 -5.67
CA ASN A 73 -9.88 -7.73 -7.09
C ASN A 73 -8.91 -6.62 -7.52
N ILE A 74 -8.08 -6.90 -8.53
CA ILE A 74 -7.06 -5.97 -9.07
C ILE A 74 -7.65 -4.62 -9.47
N ALA A 75 -8.89 -4.59 -9.98
CA ALA A 75 -9.56 -3.33 -10.33
C ALA A 75 -9.81 -2.46 -9.09
N VAL A 76 -10.17 -3.08 -7.96
CA VAL A 76 -10.35 -2.40 -6.67
C VAL A 76 -9.02 -1.89 -6.14
N ILE A 77 -7.96 -2.71 -6.20
CA ILE A 77 -6.61 -2.31 -5.78
C ILE A 77 -6.11 -1.12 -6.61
N SER A 78 -6.30 -1.15 -7.93
CA SER A 78 -5.91 -0.06 -8.83
C SER A 78 -6.65 1.24 -8.50
N ALA A 79 -7.95 1.16 -8.20
CA ALA A 79 -8.76 2.30 -7.77
C ALA A 79 -8.30 2.88 -6.41
N ILE A 80 -7.92 2.02 -5.46
CA ILE A 80 -7.38 2.42 -4.15
C ILE A 80 -6.01 3.10 -4.30
N LEU A 81 -5.14 2.57 -5.17
CA LEU A 81 -3.84 3.17 -5.43
C LEU A 81 -3.99 4.50 -6.17
N GLY A 82 -5.00 4.65 -7.03
CA GLY A 82 -5.20 5.87 -7.82
C GLY A 82 -4.17 5.99 -8.95
N HIS A 83 -3.74 4.87 -9.52
CA HIS A 83 -2.95 4.90 -10.75
C HIS A 83 -3.84 5.34 -11.90
N ASN A 84 -3.39 6.34 -12.66
CA ASN A 84 -4.04 6.77 -13.90
C ASN A 84 -3.96 5.69 -15.01
N SER A 85 -3.20 4.62 -14.78
CA SER A 85 -3.04 3.49 -15.68
C SER A 85 -3.01 2.17 -14.91
N VAL A 86 -3.97 1.30 -15.22
CA VAL A 86 -4.02 -0.10 -14.75
C VAL A 86 -2.75 -0.85 -15.17
N LYS A 87 -2.12 -0.45 -16.29
CA LYS A 87 -0.96 -1.11 -16.91
C LYS A 87 0.27 -1.14 -15.99
N THR A 88 0.57 -0.04 -15.30
CA THR A 88 1.68 0.02 -14.32
C THR A 88 1.44 -0.88 -13.10
N THR A 89 0.18 -1.13 -12.76
CA THR A 89 -0.21 -2.03 -11.64
C THR A 89 -0.29 -3.49 -12.08
N LEU A 90 -0.31 -3.78 -13.38
CA LEU A 90 -0.31 -5.16 -13.86
C LEU A 90 1.14 -5.60 -14.14
N ASP A 91 1.93 -4.73 -14.78
CA ASP A 91 3.32 -5.00 -15.16
C ASP A 91 4.26 -5.18 -13.94
N ILE A 92 3.96 -4.58 -12.79
CA ILE A 92 4.78 -4.70 -11.57
C ILE A 92 4.44 -5.96 -10.76
N TYR A 93 3.24 -6.54 -10.94
CA TYR A 93 2.73 -7.59 -10.05
C TYR A 93 2.35 -8.89 -10.79
N THR A 94 2.81 -9.02 -12.04
CA THR A 94 2.71 -10.24 -12.86
C THR A 94 3.17 -11.50 -12.11
N ASP A 95 4.19 -11.40 -11.26
CA ASP A 95 4.72 -12.54 -10.51
C ASP A 95 3.74 -13.00 -9.40
N ALA A 96 3.17 -12.06 -8.64
CA ALA A 96 2.15 -12.36 -7.63
C ALA A 96 0.88 -12.95 -8.26
N LEU A 97 0.49 -12.43 -9.43
CA LEU A 97 -0.61 -12.94 -10.25
C LEU A 97 -0.37 -14.36 -10.74
N THR A 98 0.87 -14.73 -11.07
CA THR A 98 1.20 -16.07 -11.57
C THR A 98 1.04 -17.12 -10.48
N PHE A 99 1.49 -16.82 -9.26
CA PHE A 99 1.25 -17.67 -8.10
C PHE A 99 -0.25 -17.86 -7.83
N GLN A 100 -1.02 -16.78 -7.89
CA GLN A 100 -2.48 -16.83 -7.66
C GLN A 100 -3.25 -17.61 -8.71
N LYS A 101 -2.89 -17.47 -9.99
CA LYS A 101 -3.50 -18.25 -11.07
C LYS A 101 -3.36 -19.75 -10.83
N ARG A 102 -2.17 -20.19 -10.39
CA ARG A 102 -1.93 -21.59 -10.03
C ARG A 102 -2.81 -22.04 -8.87
N THR A 103 -2.82 -21.28 -7.77
CA THR A 103 -3.66 -21.60 -6.60
C THR A 103 -5.16 -21.62 -6.93
N MET A 104 -5.61 -20.76 -7.84
CA MET A 104 -7.01 -20.71 -8.27
C MET A 104 -7.40 -21.95 -9.08
N ILE A 105 -6.52 -22.42 -9.98
CA ILE A 105 -6.72 -23.66 -10.72
C ILE A 105 -6.73 -24.86 -9.76
N GLU A 106 -5.77 -24.95 -8.84
CA GLU A 106 -5.71 -26.02 -7.84
C GLU A 106 -6.97 -26.04 -6.94
N LYS A 107 -7.49 -24.87 -6.53
CA LYS A 107 -8.76 -24.77 -5.80
C LYS A 107 -9.95 -25.21 -6.64
N MET A 108 -10.01 -24.85 -7.93
CA MET A 108 -11.08 -25.31 -8.84
C MET A 108 -11.05 -26.83 -9.02
N GLU A 109 -9.87 -27.42 -9.22
CA GLU A 109 -9.71 -28.87 -9.38
C GLU A 109 -10.14 -29.62 -8.13
N ASN A 110 -9.68 -29.18 -6.94
CA ASN A 110 -10.05 -29.79 -5.67
C ASN A 110 -11.54 -29.65 -5.33
N ASN A 111 -12.17 -28.53 -5.70
CA ASN A 111 -13.59 -28.33 -5.45
C ASN A 111 -14.49 -29.18 -6.36
N ARG A 112 -13.97 -29.57 -7.53
CA ARG A 112 -14.69 -30.44 -8.49
C ARG A 112 -14.67 -31.91 -8.08
N LEU A 113 -13.61 -32.34 -7.38
CA LEU A 113 -13.45 -33.69 -6.83
C LEU A 113 -14.31 -33.98 -5.58
N LEU A 114 -14.96 -32.96 -5.00
CA LEU A 114 -15.86 -33.08 -3.85
C LEU A 114 -17.36 -33.15 -4.24
N THR A 115 -17.66 -33.08 -5.54
CA THR A 115 -19.02 -33.09 -6.10
C THR A 115 -19.34 -34.32 -6.95
N GLU A 116 -18.46 -35.32 -6.98
CA GLU A 116 -18.71 -36.67 -7.52
C GLU A 116 -18.71 -37.69 -6.37
#